data_AF-A0A529XCW7-F1
#
_entry.id   AF-A0A529XCW7-F1
#
_cell.length_a   1.000
_cell.length_b   1.000
_cell.length_c   1.000
_cell.angle_alpha   90.00
_cell.angle_beta   90.00
_cell.angle_gamma   90.00
#
_symmetry.space_group_name_H-M   'P 1'
#
loop_
_entity.id
_entity.type
_entity.pdbx_description
1 polymer ?
#
loop_
_entity_poly.entity_id
_entity_poly.type
_entity_poly.pdbx_seq_one_letter_code
_entity_poly.pdbx_strand_id
1 'polypeptide(L)'
;MRRALFALALVPMLMTSLAFAGNAEVKAAQTVIDSQLKAFIANDGAAAYSFAAPNVKQIFPTVDTFMNIVTNGYAPVRKPQSYSFGRAEQTGPGSIVQQVLIVGPDGKD
;
A
#
# COMPACT_ATOMS: atom_id res chain seq x y z
N MET A 1 -35.72 -2.12 57.99
CA MET A 1 -34.82 -3.13 57.38
C MET A 1 -34.41 -2.60 56.01
N ARG A 2 -33.11 -2.38 55.78
CA ARG A 2 -32.56 -1.68 54.62
C ARG A 2 -32.69 -2.56 53.37
N ARG A 3 -33.36 -2.06 52.33
CA ARG A 3 -33.45 -2.72 51.02
C ARG A 3 -32.09 -2.61 50.32
N ALA A 4 -31.34 -3.70 50.25
CA ALA A 4 -30.11 -3.78 49.48
C ALA A 4 -30.48 -3.92 47.99
N LEU A 5 -30.21 -2.87 47.21
CA LEU A 5 -30.28 -2.91 45.75
C LEU A 5 -28.96 -3.52 45.25
N PHE A 6 -29.03 -4.73 44.69
CA PHE A 6 -27.92 -5.31 43.94
C PHE A 6 -27.75 -4.54 42.63
N ALA A 7 -26.72 -3.70 42.56
CA ALA A 7 -26.29 -3.08 41.32
C ALA A 7 -25.48 -4.11 40.52
N LEU A 8 -26.12 -4.75 39.54
CA LEU A 8 -25.45 -5.53 38.51
C LEU A 8 -24.78 -4.56 37.54
N ALA A 9 -23.52 -4.21 37.83
CA ALA A 9 -22.70 -3.43 36.91
C ALA A 9 -22.29 -4.31 35.71
N LEU A 10 -23.07 -4.24 34.64
CA LEU A 10 -22.71 -4.78 33.33
C LEU A 10 -21.59 -3.91 32.75
N VAL A 11 -20.34 -4.34 32.94
CA VAL A 11 -19.18 -3.76 32.25
C VAL A 11 -19.34 -4.09 30.76
N PRO A 12 -19.48 -3.11 29.85
CA PRO A 12 -19.38 -3.40 28.44
C PRO A 12 -17.92 -3.74 28.15
N MET A 13 -17.67 -5.01 27.83
CA MET A 13 -16.41 -5.47 27.29
C MET A 13 -16.20 -4.72 25.97
N LEU A 14 -15.33 -3.70 25.96
CA LEU A 14 -14.90 -3.03 24.75
C LEU A 14 -14.19 -4.09 23.89
N MET A 15 -14.93 -4.64 22.93
CA MET A 15 -14.35 -5.37 21.82
C MET A 15 -13.60 -4.34 20.98
N THR A 16 -12.33 -4.11 21.31
CA THR A 16 -11.37 -3.43 20.45
C THR A 16 -11.21 -4.28 19.21
N SER A 17 -12.03 -4.01 18.20
CA SER A 17 -11.84 -4.55 16.85
C SER A 17 -10.46 -4.10 16.39
N LEU A 18 -9.50 -5.04 16.28
CA LEU A 18 -8.35 -4.84 15.43
C LEU A 18 -8.93 -4.62 14.03
N ALA A 19 -8.92 -3.36 13.58
CA ALA A 19 -9.36 -3.00 12.24
C ALA A 19 -8.39 -3.66 11.25
N PHE A 20 -8.80 -4.81 10.73
CA PHE A 20 -8.25 -5.31 9.47
C PHE A 20 -8.53 -4.23 8.44
N ALA A 21 -7.51 -3.87 7.65
CA ALA A 21 -7.69 -3.00 6.50
C ALA A 21 -8.92 -3.47 5.72
N GLY A 22 -9.85 -2.56 5.43
CA GLY A 22 -11.04 -2.92 4.66
C GLY A 22 -10.62 -3.58 3.34
N ASN A 23 -11.19 -4.74 3.04
CA ASN A 23 -10.79 -5.54 1.88
C ASN A 23 -10.87 -4.74 0.57
N ALA A 24 -11.76 -3.75 0.49
CA ALA A 24 -11.93 -2.90 -0.68
C ALA A 24 -10.74 -1.95 -0.87
N GLU A 25 -10.28 -1.31 0.19
CA GLU A 25 -9.19 -0.35 0.17
C GLU A 25 -7.85 -1.06 -0.11
N VAL A 26 -7.64 -2.26 0.44
CA VAL A 26 -6.47 -3.09 0.11
C VAL A 26 -6.46 -3.42 -1.38
N LYS A 27 -7.61 -3.84 -1.93
CA LYS A 27 -7.72 -4.17 -3.34
C LYS A 27 -7.51 -2.96 -4.24
N ALA A 28 -7.97 -1.78 -3.83
CA ALA A 28 -7.71 -0.52 -4.53
C ALA A 28 -6.21 -0.19 -4.55
N ALA A 29 -5.53 -0.30 -3.41
CA ALA A 29 -4.09 -0.08 -3.31
C ALA A 29 -3.31 -1.07 -4.21
N GLN A 30 -3.64 -2.36 -4.16
CA GLN A 30 -3.04 -3.38 -5.02
C GLN A 30 -3.26 -3.10 -6.51
N THR A 31 -4.44 -2.61 -6.89
CA THR A 31 -4.75 -2.27 -8.29
C THR A 31 -3.88 -1.12 -8.79
N VAL A 32 -3.68 -0.07 -7.98
CA VAL A 32 -2.82 1.06 -8.34
C VAL A 32 -1.36 0.61 -8.48
N ILE A 33 -0.86 -0.16 -7.51
CA ILE A 33 0.51 -0.68 -7.52
C ILE A 33 0.74 -1.58 -8.74
N ASP A 34 -0.18 -2.53 -9.01
CA ASP A 34 -0.12 -3.43 -10.17
C ASP A 34 -0.10 -2.65 -11.49
N SER A 35 -0.96 -1.64 -11.62
CA SER A 35 -1.03 -0.80 -12.82
C SER A 35 0.27 -0.03 -13.04
N GLN A 36 0.87 0.49 -11.97
CA GLN A 36 2.13 1.21 -12.04
C GLN A 36 3.30 0.28 -12.42
N LEU A 37 3.39 -0.91 -11.81
CA LEU A 37 4.39 -1.93 -12.17
C LEU A 37 4.28 -2.36 -13.62
N LYS A 38 3.06 -2.61 -14.11
CA LYS A 38 2.81 -2.95 -15.52
C LYS A 38 3.25 -1.84 -16.46
N ALA A 39 3.01 -0.58 -16.12
CA ALA A 39 3.48 0.55 -16.90
C ALA A 39 5.02 0.62 -16.94
N PHE A 40 5.70 0.36 -15.82
CA PHE A 40 7.16 0.27 -15.80
C PHE A 40 7.70 -0.85 -16.70
N ILE A 41 7.11 -2.05 -16.63
CA ILE A 41 7.47 -3.21 -17.46
C ILE A 41 7.26 -2.92 -18.95
N ALA A 42 6.16 -2.24 -19.29
CA ALA A 42 5.86 -1.82 -20.66
C ALA A 42 6.74 -0.65 -21.15
N ASN A 43 7.63 -0.13 -20.30
CA ASN A 43 8.40 1.10 -20.54
C ASN A 43 7.53 2.34 -20.80
N ASP A 44 6.28 2.35 -20.31
CA ASP A 44 5.36 3.47 -20.39
C ASP A 44 5.53 4.39 -19.17
N GLY A 45 6.51 5.28 -19.25
CA GLY A 45 6.83 6.20 -18.17
C GLY A 45 5.72 7.21 -17.89
N ALA A 46 4.94 7.61 -18.89
CA ALA A 46 3.84 8.55 -18.73
C ALA A 46 2.70 7.90 -17.93
N ALA A 47 2.30 6.68 -18.28
CA ALA A 47 1.33 5.92 -17.51
C ALA A 47 1.84 5.62 -16.10
N ALA A 48 3.10 5.21 -15.93
CA ALA A 48 3.69 4.93 -14.61
C ALA A 48 3.70 6.19 -13.72
N TYR A 49 4.03 7.35 -14.29
CA TYR A 49 4.00 8.63 -13.59
C TYR A 49 2.57 9.08 -13.26
N SER A 50 1.57 8.73 -14.07
CA SER A 50 0.17 9.06 -13.81
C SER A 50 -0.32 8.49 -12.47
N PHE A 51 0.16 7.31 -12.08
CA PHE A 51 -0.14 6.65 -10.81
C PHE A 51 0.66 7.19 -9.61
N ALA A 52 1.70 8.00 -9.85
CA ALA A 52 2.53 8.52 -8.76
C ALA A 52 1.72 9.41 -7.82
N ALA A 53 2.02 9.29 -6.52
CA ALA A 53 1.36 10.08 -5.48
C ALA A 53 1.64 11.59 -5.66
N PRO A 54 0.72 12.49 -5.23
CA PRO A 54 0.87 13.92 -5.43
C PRO A 54 2.19 14.49 -4.90
N ASN A 55 2.64 14.05 -3.73
CA ASN A 55 3.93 14.45 -3.15
C ASN A 55 5.13 14.01 -3.99
N VAL A 56 5.07 12.81 -4.61
CA VAL A 56 6.10 12.35 -5.55
C VAL A 56 6.13 13.22 -6.80
N LYS A 57 4.96 13.59 -7.33
CA LYS A 57 4.85 14.52 -8.47
C LYS A 57 5.35 15.92 -8.15
N GLN A 58 5.20 16.39 -6.91
CA GLN A 58 5.76 17.68 -6.48
C GLN A 58 7.30 17.67 -6.45
N ILE A 59 7.91 16.57 -6.01
CA ILE A 59 9.36 16.42 -5.93
C ILE A 59 9.97 16.14 -7.32
N PHE A 60 9.27 15.34 -8.13
CA PHE A 60 9.67 14.98 -9.50
C PHE A 60 8.59 15.46 -10.47
N PRO A 61 8.61 16.75 -10.87
CA PRO A 61 7.51 17.39 -11.60
C PRO A 61 7.39 16.99 -13.07
N THR A 62 8.36 16.24 -13.60
CA THR A 62 8.34 15.77 -14.98
C THR A 62 8.45 14.25 -15.04
N VAL A 63 7.87 13.66 -16.08
CA VAL A 63 8.01 12.24 -16.39
C VAL A 63 9.48 11.86 -16.49
N ASP A 64 10.30 12.66 -17.17
CA ASP A 64 11.72 12.36 -17.38
C ASP A 64 12.50 12.34 -16.06
N THR A 65 12.29 13.32 -15.17
CA THR A 65 12.96 13.34 -13.85
C THR A 65 12.54 12.14 -13.01
N PHE A 66 11.24 11.80 -13.00
CA PHE A 66 10.74 10.63 -12.29
C PHE A 66 11.30 9.31 -12.85
N MET A 67 11.30 9.16 -14.19
CA MET A 67 11.80 7.94 -14.81
C MET A 67 13.31 7.79 -14.64
N ASN A 68 14.07 8.89 -14.60
CA ASN A 68 15.50 8.86 -14.34
C ASN A 68 15.80 8.33 -12.92
N ILE A 69 15.12 8.83 -11.89
CA ILE A 69 15.36 8.34 -10.51
C ILE A 69 14.91 6.89 -10.33
N VAL A 70 13.81 6.47 -10.97
CA VAL A 70 13.34 5.09 -10.88
C VAL A 70 14.29 4.13 -11.57
N THR A 71 14.73 4.48 -12.78
CA THR A 71 15.63 3.62 -13.57
C THR A 71 16.98 3.45 -12.90
N ASN A 72 17.52 4.51 -12.29
CA ASN A 72 18.84 4.49 -11.67
C ASN A 72 18.82 3.94 -10.24
N GLY A 73 17.75 4.15 -9.49
CA GLY A 73 17.67 3.78 -8.07
C GLY A 73 16.96 2.46 -7.80
N TYR A 74 16.10 1.98 -8.72
CA TYR A 74 15.14 0.91 -8.44
C TYR A 74 14.98 -0.05 -9.62
N ALA A 75 16.09 -0.58 -10.14
CA ALA A 75 16.10 -1.49 -11.30
C ALA A 75 15.11 -2.68 -11.19
N PRO A 76 14.93 -3.34 -10.02
CA PRO A 76 13.94 -4.42 -9.87
C PRO A 76 12.50 -4.01 -10.23
N VAL A 77 12.12 -2.75 -10.04
CA VAL A 77 10.77 -2.25 -10.33
C VAL A 77 10.53 -2.13 -11.84
N ARG A 78 11.58 -1.87 -12.63
CA ARG A 78 11.48 -1.70 -14.10
C ARG A 78 11.57 -3.00 -14.87
N LYS A 79 12.36 -3.94 -14.39
CA LYS A 79 12.58 -5.23 -15.06
C LYS A 79 12.47 -6.38 -14.05
N PRO A 80 11.33 -6.53 -13.36
CA PRO A 80 11.12 -7.65 -12.46
C PRO A 80 11.02 -8.94 -13.27
N GLN A 81 11.56 -10.04 -12.73
CA GLN A 81 11.22 -11.38 -13.22
C GLN A 81 9.80 -11.75 -12.79
N SER A 82 9.44 -11.41 -11.55
CA SER A 82 8.09 -11.57 -11.01
C SER A 82 7.86 -10.59 -9.85
N TYR A 83 6.60 -10.40 -9.48
CA TYR A 83 6.22 -9.69 -8.26
C TYR A 83 4.96 -10.31 -7.65
N SER A 84 4.79 -10.12 -6.34
CA SER A 84 3.59 -10.57 -5.62
C SER A 84 3.23 -9.63 -4.48
N PHE A 85 1.95 -9.67 -4.07
CA PHE A 85 1.46 -8.91 -2.93
C PHE A 85 1.63 -9.72 -1.65
N GLY A 86 2.35 -9.12 -0.70
CA GLY A 86 2.51 -9.64 0.65
C GLY A 86 1.44 -9.10 1.60
N ARG A 87 1.84 -8.92 2.86
CA ARG A 87 0.96 -8.46 3.92
C ARG A 87 0.45 -7.03 3.65
N ALA A 88 -0.82 -6.80 3.91
CA ALA A 88 -1.43 -5.48 3.93
C ALA A 88 -1.77 -5.09 5.37
N GLU A 89 -1.48 -3.85 5.74
CA GLU A 89 -1.78 -3.30 7.06
C GLU A 89 -2.47 -1.96 6.96
N GLN A 90 -3.49 -1.74 7.77
CA GLN A 90 -4.04 -0.41 7.98
C GLN A 90 -3.24 0.28 9.08
N THR A 91 -2.64 1.41 8.75
CA THR A 91 -1.82 2.19 9.70
C THR A 91 -2.56 3.41 10.26
N GLY A 92 -3.76 3.70 9.73
CA GLY A 92 -4.66 4.75 10.18
C GLY A 92 -5.91 4.83 9.31
N PRO A 93 -6.86 5.73 9.61
CA PRO A 93 -8.05 5.93 8.79
C PRO A 93 -7.67 6.23 7.33
N GLY A 94 -8.04 5.34 6.40
CA GLY A 94 -7.73 5.48 4.97
C GLY A 94 -6.26 5.22 4.57
N SER A 95 -5.37 4.89 5.51
CA SER A 95 -3.95 4.65 5.24
C SER A 95 -3.63 3.16 5.24
N ILE A 96 -3.10 2.67 4.13
CA ILE A 96 -2.71 1.27 3.95
C ILE A 96 -1.24 1.19 3.57
N VAL A 97 -0.54 0.28 4.23
CA VAL A 97 0.77 -0.21 3.81
C VAL A 97 0.56 -1.56 3.14
N GLN A 98 0.92 -1.66 1.86
CA GLN A 98 0.89 -2.90 1.10
C GLN A 98 2.32 -3.35 0.82
N GLN A 99 2.71 -4.51 1.34
CA GLN A 99 3.99 -5.12 1.01
C GLN A 99 3.96 -5.65 -0.42
N VAL A 100 5.03 -5.37 -1.17
CA VAL A 100 5.25 -5.91 -2.52
C VAL A 100 6.58 -6.63 -2.51
N LEU A 101 6.57 -7.90 -2.90
CA LEU A 101 7.77 -8.69 -3.07
C LEU A 101 8.12 -8.68 -4.56
N ILE A 102 9.35 -8.32 -4.89
CA ILE A 102 9.80 -8.15 -6.28
C ILE A 102 11.07 -8.95 -6.48
N VAL A 103 11.04 -9.88 -7.43
CA VAL A 103 12.24 -10.61 -7.85
C VAL A 103 12.93 -9.77 -8.92
N GLY A 104 14.10 -9.25 -8.60
CA GLY A 104 14.92 -8.44 -9.51
C GLY A 104 15.41 -9.21 -10.73
N PRO A 105 15.96 -8.51 -11.74
CA PRO A 105 16.47 -9.13 -12.96
C PRO A 105 17.62 -10.11 -12.72
N ASP A 106 18.35 -9.97 -11.60
CA ASP A 106 19.41 -10.87 -11.14
C ASP A 106 18.90 -12.07 -10.32
N GLY A 107 17.58 -12.20 -10.16
CA GLY A 107 16.94 -13.32 -9.46
C GLY A 107 16.97 -13.20 -7.93
N LYS A 108 17.26 -12.02 -7.39
CA LYS A 108 17.22 -11.75 -5.95
C LYS A 108 15.94 -11.01 -5.57
N ASP A 109 15.42 -11.34 -4.39
CA ASP A 109 14.25 -10.73 -3.75
C ASP A 109 14.63 -9.52 -2.88
#